data_AF-A0A1G2YXC2-F1
#
_entry.id   AF-A0A1G2YXC2-F1
#
_cell.length_a   1.000
_cell.length_b   1.000
_cell.length_c   1.000
_cell.angle_alpha   90.00
_cell.angle_beta   90.00
_cell.angle_gamma   90.00
#
_symmetry.space_group_name_H-M   'P 1'
#
loop_
_entity.id
_entity.type
_entity.pdbx_description
1 polymer ?
#
loop_
_entity_poly.entity_id
_entity_poly.type
_entity_poly.pdbx_seq_one_letter_code
_entity_poly.pdbx_strand_id
1 'polypeptide(L)'
;MKRTAFLLLVTGVASSALAAPTFFVAPNPYPGSGSTNDLAWQTAVGSFSEVDFDVMSGGQHLVSITDAFVSISTTLGGSGGESGNPEAFAGSWGGAANGSGYGTVYDIALLNRDAAGAIHSDFVFTFDQPVAGVGAWLFDNDSSSPQSMILQVTEVGNVVTSSSVLESGNGNGHFVEGFLGATSPVGITQARFIVLDGQGNPVQRSFELDHLQWGGPVPPIPAPGAIILGSIGVLVIGYLRRRHCL
;
A
#
# COMPACT_ATOMS: atom_id res chain seq x y z
N MET A 1 -38.23 -31.73 44.44
CA MET A 1 -38.40 -31.16 43.08
C MET A 1 -37.20 -30.26 42.77
N LYS A 2 -36.21 -30.74 42.02
CA LYS A 2 -34.99 -30.00 41.66
C LYS A 2 -35.22 -29.34 40.29
N ARG A 3 -35.28 -28.01 40.24
CA ARG A 3 -35.35 -27.25 38.97
C ARG A 3 -33.92 -27.02 38.47
N THR A 4 -33.50 -27.83 37.50
CA THR A 4 -32.23 -27.67 36.79
C THR A 4 -32.40 -26.52 35.79
N ALA A 5 -31.90 -25.34 36.13
CA ALA A 5 -31.85 -24.21 35.22
C ALA A 5 -30.73 -24.46 34.20
N PHE A 6 -31.10 -24.85 32.98
CA PHE A 6 -30.21 -24.86 31.83
C PHE A 6 -29.95 -23.41 31.41
N LEU A 7 -28.81 -22.86 31.81
CA LEU A 7 -28.34 -21.57 31.33
C LEU A 7 -27.72 -21.80 29.94
N LEU A 8 -28.51 -21.59 28.89
CA LEU A 8 -28.02 -21.58 27.51
C LEU A 8 -27.18 -20.30 27.34
N LEU A 9 -25.87 -20.40 27.56
CA LEU A 9 -24.95 -19.31 27.26
C LEU A 9 -24.75 -19.28 25.74
N VAL A 10 -25.58 -18.50 25.05
CA VAL A 10 -25.35 -18.15 23.65
C VAL A 10 -24.15 -17.20 23.64
N THR A 11 -22.95 -17.74 23.48
CA THR A 11 -21.78 -16.95 23.08
C THR A 11 -22.03 -16.47 21.66
N GLY A 12 -22.66 -15.31 21.54
CA GLY A 12 -22.70 -14.54 20.32
C GLY A 12 -21.26 -14.14 19.99
N VAL A 13 -20.63 -14.91 19.11
CA VAL A 13 -19.36 -14.51 18.50
C VAL A 13 -19.70 -13.33 17.62
N ALA A 14 -19.56 -12.12 18.16
CA ALA A 14 -19.57 -10.91 17.36
C ALA A 14 -18.30 -10.96 16.49
N SER A 15 -18.42 -11.52 15.29
CA SER A 15 -17.44 -11.30 14.23
C SER A 15 -17.50 -9.82 13.86
N SER A 16 -16.75 -9.00 14.58
CA SER A 16 -16.41 -7.66 14.11
C SER A 16 -15.63 -7.84 12.81
N ALA A 17 -16.31 -7.63 11.69
CA ALA A 17 -15.64 -7.55 10.40
C ALA A 17 -14.54 -6.48 10.52
N LEU A 18 -13.31 -6.88 10.25
CA LEU A 18 -12.19 -5.95 10.24
C LEU A 18 -12.49 -4.88 9.19
N ALA A 19 -12.24 -3.61 9.53
CA ALA A 19 -12.49 -2.52 8.61
C ALA A 19 -11.61 -2.68 7.36
N ALA A 20 -12.23 -2.51 6.19
CA ALA A 20 -11.55 -2.58 4.90
C ALA A 20 -10.51 -1.46 4.77
N PRO A 21 -9.48 -1.63 3.91
CA PRO A 21 -8.48 -0.61 3.68
C PRO A 21 -9.12 0.62 3.04
N THR A 22 -8.57 1.79 3.37
CA THR A 22 -9.00 3.06 2.77
C THR A 22 -8.01 3.45 1.69
N PHE A 23 -8.49 3.63 0.46
CA PHE A 23 -7.67 4.05 -0.67
C PHE A 23 -7.71 5.57 -0.87
N PHE A 24 -6.57 6.11 -1.29
CA PHE A 24 -6.33 7.50 -1.63
C PHE A 24 -5.90 7.54 -3.09
N VAL A 25 -6.78 8.04 -3.95
CA VAL A 25 -6.53 8.18 -5.38
C VAL A 25 -6.62 9.66 -5.71
N ALA A 26 -5.48 10.27 -6.00
CA ALA A 26 -5.38 11.71 -6.21
C ALA A 26 -4.72 11.99 -7.57
N PRO A 27 -5.51 12.11 -8.64
CA PRO A 27 -5.02 12.57 -9.94
C PRO A 27 -4.37 13.93 -9.83
N ASN A 28 -3.33 14.14 -10.63
CA ASN A 28 -2.62 15.42 -10.68
C ASN A 28 -3.11 16.26 -11.86
N PRO A 29 -3.98 17.26 -11.65
CA PRO A 29 -4.48 18.09 -12.75
C PRO A 29 -3.39 19.07 -13.22
N TYR A 30 -2.89 18.87 -14.43
CA TYR A 30 -2.02 19.87 -15.08
C TYR A 30 -2.82 21.13 -15.46
N PRO A 31 -2.24 22.36 -15.38
CA PRO A 31 -0.88 22.70 -14.91
C PRO A 31 -0.77 22.94 -13.40
N GLY A 32 -1.84 22.73 -12.64
CA GLY A 32 -1.90 22.94 -11.20
C GLY A 32 -1.38 21.75 -10.43
N SER A 33 -0.15 21.30 -10.70
CA SER A 33 0.43 20.18 -9.96
C SER A 33 0.85 20.62 -8.56
N GLY A 34 -0.02 20.38 -7.59
CA GLY A 34 0.29 20.60 -6.19
C GLY A 34 1.12 19.45 -5.64
N SER A 35 2.18 19.78 -4.90
CA SER A 35 2.98 18.90 -4.04
C SER A 35 2.18 18.26 -2.88
N THR A 36 0.87 18.13 -3.03
CA THR A 36 -0.07 17.97 -1.91
C THR A 36 -1.05 16.82 -2.10
N ASN A 37 -0.95 16.07 -3.19
CA ASN A 37 -1.89 15.00 -3.51
C ASN A 37 -1.78 13.80 -2.55
N ASP A 38 -0.65 13.69 -1.85
CA ASP A 38 -0.39 12.71 -0.80
C ASP A 38 -0.80 13.19 0.61
N LEU A 39 -1.10 14.48 0.83
CA LEU A 39 -1.38 15.01 2.18
C LEU A 39 -2.56 14.33 2.88
N ALA A 40 -3.60 13.95 2.14
CA ALA A 40 -4.74 13.23 2.71
C ALA A 40 -4.31 11.85 3.23
N TRP A 41 -3.45 11.15 2.49
CA TRP A 41 -2.86 9.89 2.90
C TRP A 41 -1.92 10.06 4.09
N GLN A 42 -1.01 11.04 4.03
CA GLN A 42 -0.07 11.35 5.12
C GLN A 42 -0.80 11.67 6.42
N THR A 43 -1.89 12.43 6.34
CA THR A 43 -2.77 12.73 7.49
C THR A 43 -3.40 11.46 8.05
N ALA A 44 -3.85 10.54 7.18
CA ALA A 44 -4.53 9.33 7.58
C ALA A 44 -3.58 8.26 8.15
N VAL A 45 -2.38 8.12 7.59
CA VAL A 45 -1.36 7.16 8.05
C VAL A 45 -0.66 7.66 9.33
N GLY A 46 -0.55 8.98 9.49
CA GLY A 46 0.16 9.60 10.61
C GLY A 46 1.67 9.59 10.38
N SER A 47 2.42 8.85 11.19
CA SER A 47 3.87 8.73 11.02
C SER A 47 4.21 7.76 9.89
N PHE A 48 5.04 8.21 8.95
CA PHE A 48 5.52 7.43 7.82
C PHE A 48 7.02 7.59 7.63
N SER A 49 7.61 6.62 6.95
CA SER A 49 8.94 6.67 6.34
C SER A 49 8.77 6.87 4.84
N GLU A 50 9.78 7.42 4.20
CA GLU A 50 9.82 7.57 2.75
C GLU A 50 11.20 7.26 2.18
N VAL A 51 11.22 6.82 0.92
CA VAL A 51 12.42 6.78 0.10
C VAL A 51 12.11 7.54 -1.18
N ASP A 52 12.94 8.56 -1.38
CA ASP A 52 13.16 9.26 -2.63
C ASP A 52 14.23 8.48 -3.41
N PHE A 53 13.94 8.12 -4.66
CA PHE A 53 14.85 7.31 -5.47
C PHE A 53 16.01 8.11 -6.08
N ASP A 54 16.04 9.45 -5.93
CA ASP A 54 17.15 10.32 -6.35
C ASP A 54 18.50 9.95 -5.71
N VAL A 55 18.49 9.19 -4.62
CA VAL A 55 19.70 8.69 -3.97
C VAL A 55 20.34 7.49 -4.68
N MET A 56 19.65 6.89 -5.66
CA MET A 56 20.14 5.74 -6.42
C MET A 56 21.02 6.19 -7.60
N SER A 57 21.85 5.27 -8.10
CA SER A 57 22.55 5.52 -9.39
C SER A 57 21.73 4.98 -10.55
N GLY A 58 21.66 5.74 -11.64
CA GLY A 58 20.99 5.30 -12.87
C GLY A 58 21.46 3.92 -13.36
N GLY A 59 20.52 3.06 -13.73
CA GLY A 59 20.72 1.68 -14.14
C GLY A 59 20.87 0.66 -13.00
N GLN A 60 20.87 1.09 -11.73
CA GLN A 60 20.82 0.17 -10.60
C GLN A 60 19.46 -0.50 -10.49
N HIS A 61 19.41 -1.74 -9.99
CA HIS A 61 18.14 -2.40 -9.70
C HIS A 61 17.85 -2.39 -8.20
N LEU A 62 16.69 -1.88 -7.80
CA LEU A 62 16.29 -1.83 -6.40
C LEU A 62 15.83 -3.21 -5.95
N VAL A 63 16.61 -3.86 -5.09
CA VAL A 63 16.30 -5.21 -4.54
C VAL A 63 15.46 -5.13 -3.27
N SER A 64 15.78 -4.17 -2.41
CA SER A 64 15.09 -3.98 -1.14
C SER A 64 15.30 -2.58 -0.58
N ILE A 65 14.32 -2.12 0.20
CA ILE A 65 14.42 -0.93 1.04
C ILE A 65 14.38 -1.39 2.50
N THR A 66 15.22 -0.84 3.37
CA THR A 66 15.21 -1.19 4.79
C THR A 66 15.35 0.07 5.63
N ASP A 67 14.47 0.24 6.60
CA ASP A 67 14.61 1.25 7.66
C ASP A 67 14.82 0.58 9.03
N ALA A 68 14.73 1.35 10.12
CA ALA A 68 14.92 0.83 11.47
C ALA A 68 13.83 -0.16 11.92
N PHE A 69 12.71 -0.20 11.22
CA PHE A 69 11.54 -0.99 11.57
C PHE A 69 11.28 -2.07 10.54
N VAL A 70 11.15 -1.70 9.26
CA VAL A 70 10.60 -2.52 8.16
C VAL A 70 11.69 -2.82 7.12
N SER A 71 11.66 -4.04 6.58
CA SER A 71 12.33 -4.39 5.33
C SER A 71 11.29 -4.66 4.23
N ILE A 72 11.51 -4.06 3.07
CA ILE A 72 10.62 -4.11 1.90
C ILE A 72 11.40 -4.78 0.78
N SER A 73 10.97 -5.96 0.36
CA SER A 73 11.46 -6.58 -0.87
C SER A 73 10.74 -5.98 -2.07
N THR A 74 11.49 -5.67 -3.11
CA THR A 74 10.96 -5.08 -4.36
C THR A 74 11.11 -6.08 -5.48
N THR A 75 10.06 -6.32 -6.24
CA THR A 75 10.07 -7.19 -7.42
C THR A 75 9.18 -6.60 -8.51
N LEU A 76 9.30 -7.12 -9.73
CA LEU A 76 8.35 -6.83 -10.81
C LEU A 76 7.39 -8.02 -11.01
N GLY A 77 6.17 -7.74 -11.43
CA GLY A 77 5.12 -8.75 -11.55
C GLY A 77 4.13 -8.51 -12.68
N GLY A 78 3.10 -9.36 -12.71
CA GLY A 78 1.99 -9.24 -13.66
C GLY A 78 2.33 -9.69 -15.08
N SER A 79 1.80 -8.97 -16.08
CA SER A 79 2.11 -9.21 -17.48
C SER A 79 3.60 -8.93 -17.71
N GLY A 80 4.34 -9.91 -18.23
CA GLY A 80 5.81 -9.89 -18.29
C GLY A 80 6.45 -10.95 -17.38
N GLY A 81 5.67 -11.51 -16.44
CA GLY A 81 6.11 -12.50 -15.48
C GLY A 81 6.48 -11.88 -14.13
N GLU A 82 6.62 -12.74 -13.12
CA GLU A 82 7.15 -12.35 -11.80
C GLU A 82 8.65 -12.60 -11.80
N SER A 83 9.44 -11.57 -12.09
CA SER A 83 10.89 -11.69 -12.10
C SER A 83 11.59 -10.34 -11.99
N GLY A 84 12.78 -10.37 -11.41
CA GLY A 84 13.66 -9.21 -11.39
C GLY A 84 13.19 -8.12 -10.43
N ASN A 85 13.88 -7.00 -10.55
CA ASN A 85 13.79 -5.86 -9.66
C ASN A 85 13.62 -4.62 -10.55
N PRO A 86 12.92 -3.58 -10.09
CA PRO A 86 12.79 -2.34 -10.86
C PRO A 86 14.13 -1.63 -11.02
N GLU A 87 14.31 -0.99 -12.17
CA GLU A 87 15.51 -0.20 -12.50
C GLU A 87 15.35 1.24 -12.01
N ALA A 88 16.36 1.76 -11.34
CA ALA A 88 16.56 3.19 -11.12
C ALA A 88 16.87 3.87 -12.45
N PHE A 89 15.87 4.51 -13.05
CA PHE A 89 15.96 5.14 -14.35
C PHE A 89 16.29 6.63 -14.18
N ALA A 90 17.40 7.04 -14.77
CA ALA A 90 17.85 8.42 -14.71
C ALA A 90 17.20 9.26 -15.79
N GLY A 91 16.56 10.35 -15.37
CA GLY A 91 16.23 11.45 -16.25
C GLY A 91 15.49 12.56 -15.55
N SER A 92 15.66 13.75 -16.13
CA SER A 92 15.13 14.98 -15.60
C SER A 92 13.74 15.20 -16.17
N TRP A 93 12.71 14.68 -15.49
CA TRP A 93 11.32 14.75 -15.95
C TRP A 93 10.44 15.49 -14.96
N GLY A 94 9.51 16.27 -15.50
CA GLY A 94 8.73 17.20 -14.71
C GLY A 94 9.48 18.49 -14.38
N GLY A 95 8.76 19.61 -14.54
CA GLY A 95 8.72 20.61 -13.48
C GLY A 95 9.90 21.54 -13.21
N ALA A 96 11.14 21.27 -13.61
CA ALA A 96 12.18 22.32 -13.59
C ALA A 96 11.79 23.51 -14.51
N ALA A 97 10.79 23.32 -15.37
CA ALA A 97 10.19 24.38 -16.17
C ALA A 97 9.22 25.31 -15.40
N ASN A 98 8.73 25.01 -14.17
CA ASN A 98 7.72 25.85 -13.50
C ASN A 98 7.66 25.82 -11.94
N GLY A 99 8.61 25.20 -11.24
CA GLY A 99 8.76 25.39 -9.78
C GLY A 99 7.87 24.52 -8.87
N SER A 100 7.46 23.33 -9.31
CA SER A 100 6.89 22.31 -8.41
C SER A 100 8.01 21.72 -7.54
N GLY A 101 7.79 21.68 -6.22
CA GLY A 101 8.78 21.22 -5.24
C GLY A 101 8.63 19.78 -4.76
N TYR A 102 7.56 19.07 -5.14
CA TYR A 102 7.36 17.65 -4.84
C TYR A 102 6.52 16.98 -5.93
N GLY A 103 6.78 15.69 -6.15
CA GLY A 103 6.32 14.99 -7.34
C GLY A 103 7.06 15.55 -8.55
N THR A 104 8.37 15.53 -8.54
CA THR A 104 9.19 15.85 -9.71
C THR A 104 10.31 14.86 -9.64
N VAL A 105 10.41 13.99 -10.65
CA VAL A 105 11.61 13.14 -10.77
C VAL A 105 12.75 14.11 -11.05
N TYR A 106 13.47 14.49 -10.00
CA TYR A 106 14.56 15.45 -10.15
C TYR A 106 15.66 14.82 -10.98
N ASP A 107 16.07 13.61 -10.61
CA ASP A 107 17.12 12.88 -11.29
C ASP A 107 16.77 11.41 -11.55
N ILE A 108 16.17 10.68 -10.60
CA ILE A 108 15.97 9.23 -10.68
C ILE A 108 14.58 8.80 -10.23
N ALA A 109 13.91 7.96 -11.03
CA ALA A 109 12.71 7.24 -10.64
C ALA A 109 12.90 5.74 -10.76
N LEU A 110 12.05 4.93 -10.14
CA LEU A 110 11.97 3.51 -10.45
C LEU A 110 11.15 3.30 -11.71
N LEU A 111 11.72 2.59 -12.66
CA LEU A 111 11.08 2.11 -13.86
C LEU A 111 10.77 0.62 -13.72
N ASN A 112 9.60 0.21 -14.23
CA ASN A 112 9.12 -1.17 -14.25
C ASN A 112 9.83 -2.05 -15.30
N ARG A 113 11.15 -1.96 -15.35
CA ARG A 113 12.05 -2.67 -16.27
C ARG A 113 13.03 -3.52 -15.49
N ASP A 114 13.16 -4.80 -15.87
CA ASP A 114 14.09 -5.71 -15.22
C ASP A 114 15.52 -5.59 -15.76
N ALA A 115 16.45 -6.39 -15.22
CA ALA A 115 17.85 -6.39 -15.66
C ALA A 115 18.08 -6.93 -17.08
N ALA A 116 17.10 -7.62 -17.67
CA ALA A 116 17.12 -8.05 -19.06
C ALA A 116 16.50 -7.01 -20.00
N GLY A 117 15.97 -5.91 -19.47
CA GLY A 117 15.28 -4.86 -20.22
C GLY A 117 13.82 -5.17 -20.50
N ALA A 118 13.25 -6.22 -19.90
CA ALA A 118 11.84 -6.57 -20.06
C ALA A 118 10.95 -5.61 -19.24
N ILE A 119 9.84 -5.18 -19.83
CA ILE A 119 8.84 -4.33 -19.17
C ILE A 119 7.74 -5.21 -18.55
N HIS A 120 7.37 -4.88 -17.32
CA HIS A 120 6.35 -5.59 -16.55
C HIS A 120 5.12 -4.71 -16.31
N SER A 121 3.95 -5.27 -16.00
CA SER A 121 2.78 -4.42 -15.70
C SER A 121 2.76 -3.87 -14.27
N ASP A 122 3.60 -4.40 -13.37
CA ASP A 122 3.49 -4.13 -11.94
C ASP A 122 4.83 -3.86 -11.26
N PHE A 123 4.85 -2.91 -10.33
CA PHE A 123 5.79 -2.92 -9.21
C PHE A 123 5.17 -3.69 -8.04
N VAL A 124 5.96 -4.54 -7.38
CA VAL A 124 5.52 -5.33 -6.22
C VAL A 124 6.43 -5.05 -5.03
N PHE A 125 5.84 -4.53 -3.96
CA PHE A 125 6.49 -4.25 -2.68
C PHE A 125 5.97 -5.22 -1.63
N THR A 126 6.84 -6.06 -1.06
CA THR A 126 6.46 -7.03 -0.02
C THR A 126 7.14 -6.64 1.29
N PHE A 127 6.33 -6.47 2.34
CA PHE A 127 6.79 -6.01 3.65
C PHE A 127 7.06 -7.22 4.56
N ASP A 128 8.19 -7.22 5.26
CA ASP A 128 8.55 -8.26 6.22
C ASP A 128 7.66 -8.27 7.48
N GLN A 129 6.97 -7.16 7.72
CA GLN A 129 5.92 -7.01 8.71
C GLN A 129 4.79 -6.11 8.19
N PRO A 130 3.56 -6.25 8.71
CA PRO A 130 2.44 -5.45 8.22
C PRO A 130 2.62 -3.95 8.52
N VAL A 131 2.40 -3.10 7.53
CA VAL A 131 2.51 -1.63 7.66
C VAL A 131 1.14 -0.95 7.68
N ALA A 132 1.03 0.19 8.37
CA ALA A 132 -0.25 0.91 8.53
C ALA A 132 -0.74 1.55 7.22
N GLY A 133 0.15 1.78 6.27
CA GLY A 133 -0.17 2.34 4.97
C GLY A 133 1.00 2.24 4.00
N VAL A 134 0.70 2.46 2.73
CA VAL A 134 1.67 2.53 1.63
C VAL A 134 1.15 3.53 0.61
N GLY A 135 2.02 4.30 -0.02
CA GLY A 135 1.65 5.14 -1.14
C GLY A 135 2.86 5.54 -1.97
N ALA A 136 2.60 5.97 -3.20
CA ALA A 136 3.64 6.43 -4.10
C ALA A 136 3.11 7.42 -5.13
N TRP A 137 4.01 8.25 -5.64
CA TRP A 137 3.76 9.11 -6.80
C TRP A 137 4.12 8.38 -8.08
N LEU A 138 3.21 8.47 -9.06
CA LEU A 138 3.29 7.77 -10.33
C LEU A 138 3.54 8.75 -11.47
N PHE A 139 4.35 8.32 -12.43
CA PHE A 139 4.77 9.10 -13.59
C PHE A 139 4.49 8.33 -14.89
N ASP A 140 4.03 9.05 -15.91
CA ASP A 140 3.95 8.54 -17.29
C ASP A 140 5.22 8.86 -18.06
N ASN A 141 5.58 7.95 -18.95
CA ASN A 141 6.90 7.85 -19.54
C ASN A 141 6.94 8.01 -21.05
N ASP A 142 6.25 9.03 -21.54
CA ASP A 142 6.27 9.47 -22.95
C ASP A 142 5.31 8.74 -23.88
N SER A 143 4.34 7.98 -23.35
CA SER A 143 3.23 7.61 -24.21
C SER A 143 2.31 8.82 -24.25
N SER A 144 2.17 9.45 -25.42
CA SER A 144 1.11 10.46 -25.68
C SER A 144 -0.32 9.89 -25.56
N SER A 145 -0.50 8.84 -24.76
CA SER A 145 -1.73 8.15 -24.42
C SER A 145 -1.88 8.15 -22.90
N PRO A 146 -3.07 8.46 -22.38
CA PRO A 146 -3.36 8.30 -20.97
C PRO A 146 -2.99 6.90 -20.46
N GLN A 147 -2.34 6.86 -19.30
CA GLN A 147 -2.10 5.65 -18.54
C GLN A 147 -3.12 5.49 -17.40
N SER A 148 -3.76 4.33 -17.32
CA SER A 148 -4.66 4.01 -16.21
C SER A 148 -3.89 3.16 -15.21
N MET A 149 -3.94 3.50 -13.92
CA MET A 149 -3.19 2.78 -12.89
C MET A 149 -4.06 2.45 -11.68
N ILE A 150 -3.74 1.36 -10.98
CA ILE A 150 -4.36 1.01 -9.70
C ILE A 150 -3.32 0.62 -8.66
N LEU A 151 -3.71 0.74 -7.39
CA LEU A 151 -3.01 0.18 -6.25
C LEU A 151 -3.80 -1.02 -5.75
N GLN A 152 -3.19 -2.19 -5.78
CA GLN A 152 -3.69 -3.38 -5.13
C GLN A 152 -2.90 -3.65 -3.86
N VAL A 153 -3.59 -3.86 -2.73
CA VAL A 153 -2.95 -4.20 -1.46
C VAL A 153 -3.39 -5.57 -1.00
N THR A 154 -2.44 -6.32 -0.45
CA THR A 154 -2.70 -7.53 0.33
C THR A 154 -2.57 -7.19 1.80
N GLU A 155 -3.62 -7.43 2.57
CA GLU A 155 -3.65 -7.23 4.01
C GLU A 155 -3.31 -8.52 4.77
N VAL A 156 -3.07 -8.39 6.08
CA VAL A 156 -2.98 -9.54 7.00
C VAL A 156 -4.20 -10.45 6.82
N GLY A 157 -3.94 -11.75 6.62
CA GLY A 157 -4.97 -12.73 6.30
C GLY A 157 -5.15 -12.96 4.78
N ASN A 158 -4.27 -12.42 3.95
CA ASN A 158 -4.24 -12.58 2.49
C ASN A 158 -5.48 -12.02 1.78
N VAL A 159 -6.11 -11.00 2.37
CA VAL A 159 -7.22 -10.29 1.73
C VAL A 159 -6.64 -9.30 0.73
N VAL A 160 -7.06 -9.44 -0.54
CA VAL A 160 -6.59 -8.59 -1.63
C VAL A 160 -7.69 -7.62 -2.03
N THR A 161 -7.38 -6.32 -2.06
CA THR A 161 -8.30 -5.26 -2.46
C THR A 161 -7.60 -4.29 -3.40
N SER A 162 -8.36 -3.61 -4.27
CA SER A 162 -7.81 -2.66 -5.24
C SER A 162 -8.47 -1.30 -5.12
N SER A 163 -7.72 -0.24 -5.40
CA SER A 163 -8.20 1.13 -5.48
C SER A 163 -9.16 1.31 -6.66
N SER A 164 -9.84 2.46 -6.72
CA SER A 164 -10.34 2.95 -8.01
C SER A 164 -9.18 3.26 -8.96
N VAL A 165 -9.49 3.33 -10.25
CA VAL A 165 -8.50 3.70 -11.28
C VAL A 165 -8.05 5.15 -11.08
N LEU A 166 -6.74 5.35 -11.06
CA LEU A 166 -6.09 6.62 -11.33
C LEU A 166 -5.99 6.77 -12.84
N GLU A 167 -6.78 7.68 -13.40
CA GLU A 167 -6.64 8.05 -14.81
C GLU A 167 -5.57 9.14 -14.92
N SER A 168 -4.55 8.86 -15.74
CA SER A 168 -3.59 9.83 -16.26
C SER A 168 -4.36 11.00 -16.90
N GLY A 169 -4.37 12.13 -16.20
CA GLY A 169 -5.36 13.19 -16.41
C GLY A 169 -4.87 14.34 -17.26
N ASN A 170 -3.60 14.37 -17.64
CA ASN A 170 -3.01 15.56 -18.28
C ASN A 170 -2.72 15.39 -19.78
N GLY A 171 -2.68 14.16 -20.31
CA GLY A 171 -2.37 13.87 -21.71
C GLY A 171 -0.99 14.35 -22.16
N ASN A 172 -0.10 14.67 -21.21
CA ASN A 172 1.24 15.15 -21.44
C ASN A 172 2.22 14.06 -21.02
N GLY A 173 3.04 13.59 -21.97
CA GLY A 173 4.13 12.66 -21.64
C GLY A 173 5.13 13.29 -20.66
N HIS A 174 5.73 12.47 -19.80
CA HIS A 174 6.75 12.86 -18.81
C HIS A 174 6.24 13.79 -17.70
N PHE A 175 5.01 13.56 -17.26
CA PHE A 175 4.43 14.26 -16.11
C PHE A 175 3.98 13.29 -15.03
N VAL A 176 3.98 13.80 -13.81
CA VAL A 176 3.30 13.18 -12.67
C VAL A 176 1.83 12.98 -13.01
N GLU A 177 1.38 11.74 -12.90
CA GLU A 177 -0.02 11.38 -13.10
C GLU A 177 -0.85 11.56 -11.85
N GLY A 178 -0.24 11.31 -10.69
CA GLY A 178 -0.90 11.47 -9.42
C GLY A 178 -0.26 10.65 -8.31
N PHE A 179 -1.01 10.56 -7.22
CA PHE A 179 -0.66 9.76 -6.07
C PHE A 179 -1.67 8.62 -5.90
N LEU A 180 -1.14 7.42 -5.62
CA LEU A 180 -1.91 6.28 -5.15
C LEU A 180 -1.41 5.88 -3.76
N GLY A 181 -2.33 5.76 -2.81
CA GLY A 181 -2.03 5.27 -1.48
C GLY A 181 -3.16 4.46 -0.86
N ALA A 182 -2.84 3.75 0.20
CA ALA A 182 -3.78 2.99 1.01
C ALA A 182 -3.37 3.04 2.48
N THR A 183 -4.36 2.97 3.37
CA THR A 183 -4.16 2.68 4.79
C THR A 183 -4.96 1.44 5.18
N SER A 184 -4.44 0.67 6.12
CA SER A 184 -5.08 -0.54 6.63
C SER A 184 -5.06 -0.58 8.15
N PRO A 185 -6.21 -0.81 8.81
CA PRO A 185 -6.26 -0.99 10.25
C PRO A 185 -5.71 -2.35 10.69
N VAL A 186 -5.55 -3.30 9.77
CA VAL A 186 -5.04 -4.65 10.05
C VAL A 186 -3.60 -4.86 9.58
N GLY A 187 -3.11 -3.94 8.75
CA GLY A 187 -1.76 -3.92 8.20
C GLY A 187 -1.69 -4.49 6.79
N ILE A 188 -0.91 -3.81 5.95
CA ILE A 188 -0.61 -4.18 4.57
C ILE A 188 0.67 -5.02 4.56
N THR A 189 0.63 -6.19 3.94
CA THR A 189 1.79 -7.08 3.76
C THR A 189 2.37 -7.03 2.35
N GLN A 190 1.58 -6.58 1.37
CA GLN A 190 2.06 -6.37 0.01
C GLN A 190 1.31 -5.21 -0.67
N ALA A 191 2.01 -4.45 -1.51
CA ALA A 191 1.45 -3.45 -2.40
C ALA A 191 1.87 -3.72 -3.85
N ARG A 192 0.94 -3.57 -4.77
CA ARG A 192 1.17 -3.66 -6.22
C ARG A 192 0.66 -2.40 -6.90
N PHE A 193 1.55 -1.69 -7.59
CA PHE A 193 1.18 -0.59 -8.47
C PHE A 193 1.12 -1.15 -9.88
N ILE A 194 -0.04 -1.07 -10.52
CA ILE A 194 -0.36 -1.83 -11.74
C ILE A 194 -0.79 -0.86 -12.83
N VAL A 195 -0.15 -0.91 -14.00
CA VAL A 195 -0.58 -0.18 -15.20
C VAL A 195 -1.58 -1.01 -16.01
N LEU A 196 -2.63 -0.34 -16.48
CA LEU A 196 -3.78 -0.94 -17.16
C LEU A 196 -3.92 -0.43 -18.60
N ASP A 197 -4.53 -1.24 -19.45
CA ASP A 197 -5.04 -0.83 -20.76
C ASP A 197 -6.39 -0.08 -20.64
N GLY A 198 -6.91 0.43 -21.75
CA GLY A 198 -8.20 1.14 -21.79
C GLY A 198 -9.43 0.25 -21.50
N GLN A 199 -9.23 -1.05 -21.28
CA GLN A 199 -10.26 -2.01 -20.85
C GLN A 199 -10.09 -2.39 -19.37
N GLY A 200 -9.08 -1.86 -18.68
CA GLY A 200 -8.79 -2.14 -17.28
C GLY A 200 -7.98 -3.42 -17.04
N ASN A 201 -7.32 -3.99 -18.06
CA ASN A 201 -6.46 -5.16 -17.90
C ASN A 201 -5.00 -4.75 -17.68
N PRO A 202 -4.22 -5.46 -16.84
CA PRO A 202 -2.79 -5.23 -16.71
C PRO A 202 -2.05 -5.35 -18.05
N VAL A 203 -1.18 -4.40 -18.36
CA VAL A 203 -0.48 -4.32 -19.65
C VAL A 203 1.01 -4.11 -19.47
N GLN A 204 1.84 -4.69 -20.35
CA GLN A 204 3.27 -4.38 -20.42
C GLN A 204 3.44 -3.00 -21.06
N ARG A 205 3.46 -1.97 -20.22
CA ARG A 205 3.74 -0.59 -20.61
C ARG A 205 4.66 0.01 -19.58
N SER A 206 5.60 0.80 -20.03
CA SER A 206 6.52 1.45 -19.11
C SER A 206 5.81 2.55 -18.31
N PHE A 207 6.17 2.67 -17.03
CA PHE A 207 5.74 3.73 -16.12
C PHE A 207 6.71 3.80 -14.95
N GLU A 208 6.75 4.95 -14.28
CA GLU A 208 7.68 5.17 -13.17
C GLU A 208 7.02 5.46 -11.82
N LEU A 209 7.79 5.18 -10.76
CA LEU A 209 7.55 5.58 -9.38
C LEU A 209 8.65 6.52 -8.91
N ASP A 210 8.30 7.70 -8.43
CA ASP A 210 9.25 8.75 -7.99
C ASP A 210 9.68 8.57 -6.54
N HIS A 211 8.72 8.39 -5.64
CA HIS A 211 9.00 8.05 -4.25
C HIS A 211 7.98 7.11 -3.65
N LEU A 212 8.44 6.27 -2.74
CA LEU A 212 7.62 5.33 -1.96
C LEU A 212 7.52 5.81 -0.52
N GLN A 213 6.30 5.90 0.00
CA GLN A 213 6.00 6.20 1.40
C GLN A 213 5.33 4.98 2.05
N TRP A 214 5.67 4.71 3.32
CA TRP A 214 5.02 3.64 4.10
C TRP A 214 4.82 4.03 5.56
N GLY A 215 3.70 3.61 6.12
CA GLY A 215 3.39 3.78 7.55
C GLY A 215 4.22 2.86 8.44
N GLY A 216 4.25 3.18 9.73
CA GLY A 216 4.88 2.31 10.72
C GLY A 216 4.24 0.91 10.83
N PRO A 217 4.92 -0.05 11.49
CA PRO A 217 4.40 -1.40 11.66
C PRO A 217 3.09 -1.43 12.45
N VAL A 218 2.14 -2.27 12.02
CA VAL A 218 0.90 -2.51 12.77
C VAL A 218 1.16 -3.62 13.79
N PRO A 219 0.88 -3.39 15.09
CA PRO A 219 1.00 -4.43 16.10
C PRO A 219 0.13 -5.65 15.75
N PRO A 220 0.59 -6.88 16.05
CA PRO A 220 -0.21 -8.07 15.83
C PRO A 220 -1.58 -7.95 16.49
N ILE A 221 -2.65 -8.18 15.72
CA ILE A 221 -3.99 -8.25 16.30
C ILE A 221 -4.01 -9.44 17.26
N PRO A 222 -4.36 -9.24 18.56
CA PRO A 222 -4.43 -10.34 19.51
C PRO A 222 -5.37 -11.42 18.97
N ALA A 223 -4.89 -12.67 18.92
CA ALA A 223 -5.71 -13.79 18.46
C ALA A 223 -7.04 -13.82 19.24
N PRO A 224 -8.18 -14.11 18.58
CA PRO A 224 -9.50 -14.10 19.23
C PRO A 224 -9.58 -14.91 20.53
N GLY A 225 -8.76 -15.98 20.65
CA GLY A 225 -8.69 -16.82 21.85
C GLY A 225 -8.16 -16.11 23.11
N ALA A 226 -7.33 -15.07 22.98
CA ALA A 226 -6.77 -14.36 24.14
C ALA A 226 -7.83 -13.52 24.89
N ILE A 227 -8.79 -12.94 24.16
CA ILE A 227 -9.85 -12.08 24.73
C ILE A 227 -10.95 -12.95 25.37
N ILE A 228 -11.26 -14.11 24.77
CA ILE A 228 -12.32 -15.01 25.26
C ILE A 228 -11.90 -15.71 26.57
N LEU A 229 -10.63 -16.12 26.72
CA LEU A 229 -10.15 -16.74 27.96
C LEU A 229 -10.12 -15.78 29.14
N GLY A 230 -9.73 -14.51 28.93
CA GLY A 230 -9.72 -13.50 29.98
C GLY A 230 -11.13 -13.18 30.50
N SER A 231 -12.09 -13.01 29.60
CA SER A 231 -13.48 -12.66 29.94
C SER A 231 -14.26 -13.84 30.56
N ILE A 232 -14.05 -15.07 30.08
CA ILE A 232 -14.60 -16.28 30.72
C ILE A 232 -13.97 -16.49 32.11
N GLY A 233 -12.66 -16.29 32.25
CA GLY A 233 -11.97 -16.41 33.53
C GLY A 233 -12.53 -15.48 34.61
N VAL A 234 -12.78 -14.21 34.27
CA VAL A 234 -13.36 -13.23 35.20
C VAL A 234 -14.80 -13.60 35.59
N LEU A 235 -15.62 -14.07 34.65
CA LEU A 235 -17.00 -14.49 34.92
C LEU A 235 -17.06 -15.73 35.81
N VAL A 236 -16.18 -16.72 35.59
CA VAL A 236 -16.10 -17.94 36.41
C VAL A 236 -15.60 -17.63 37.82
N ILE A 237 -14.59 -16.77 37.97
CA ILE A 237 -14.09 -16.36 39.29
C ILE A 237 -15.16 -15.55 40.05
N GLY A 238 -15.86 -14.63 39.36
CA GLY A 238 -16.97 -13.89 39.95
C GLY A 238 -18.12 -14.79 40.39
N TYR A 239 -18.43 -15.83 39.62
CA TYR A 239 -19.44 -16.83 39.97
C TYR A 239 -19.02 -17.69 41.17
N LEU A 240 -17.78 -18.17 41.20
CA LEU A 240 -17.25 -19.00 42.28
C LEU A 240 -17.15 -18.22 43.61
N ARG A 241 -16.75 -16.93 43.59
CA ARG A 241 -16.75 -16.08 44.78
C ARG A 241 -18.13 -15.90 45.40
N ARG A 242 -19.19 -15.75 44.60
CA ARG A 242 -20.57 -15.61 45.13
C ARG A 242 -21.09 -16.87 45.81
N ARG A 243 -20.56 -18.06 45.49
CA ARG A 243 -20.99 -19.33 46.10
C ARG A 243 -20.29 -19.65 47.42
N HIS A 244 -19.21 -18.98 47.77
CA HIS A 244 -18.47 -19.22 49.02
C HIS A 244 -18.80 -18.23 50.16
N CYS A 245 -19.77 -17.33 49.98
CA CYS A 245 -20.24 -16.38 51.00
C CYS A 245 -21.67 -16.67 51.51
N LEU A 246 -22.16 -17.91 51.41
CA LEU A 246 -23.43 -18.35 52.00
C LEU A 246 -23.20 -19.56 52.90
#